data_AF-A0A2K8NCN3-F1
#
_entry.id   AF-A0A2K8NCN3-F1
#
_cell.length_a   1.000
_cell.length_b   1.000
_cell.length_c   1.000
_cell.angle_alpha   90.00
_cell.angle_beta   90.00
_cell.angle_gamma   90.00
#
_symmetry.space_group_name_H-M   'P 1'
#
loop_
_entity.id
_entity.type
_entity.pdbx_description
1 polymer ?
#
loop_
_entity_poly.entity_id
_entity_poly.type
_entity_poly.pdbx_seq_one_letter_code
_entity_poly.pdbx_strand_id
1 'polypeptide(L)'
;MGDGVGGRAVHRYVDWSDLNLEYKIVARIDQQRRIQCNKCYISCEDAAHQCIDRVQTASGNMMLVVDESECVGCNLFFAVQQIRGIADLQNVHPSYRAPYAASPRLPLWPLEKSDDEARLWCERALRRSWALPLL
;
A
#
# COMPACT_ATOMS: atom_id res chain seq x y z
N MET A 1 -25.75 37.16 0.60
CA MET A 1 -26.09 35.82 1.11
C MET A 1 -24.85 34.97 0.99
N GLY A 2 -24.20 34.67 2.12
CA GLY A 2 -22.95 33.92 2.17
C GLY A 2 -23.20 32.43 1.91
N ASP A 3 -22.56 31.95 0.86
CA ASP A 3 -22.23 30.57 0.52
C ASP A 3 -21.92 29.70 1.75
N GLY A 4 -22.87 28.81 2.09
CA GLY A 4 -22.88 27.95 3.28
C GLY A 4 -21.82 26.85 3.27
N VAL A 5 -20.54 27.23 3.30
CA VAL A 5 -19.41 26.29 3.38
C VAL A 5 -18.60 26.40 4.68
N GLY A 6 -18.81 27.46 5.47
CA GLY A 6 -18.18 27.65 6.77
C GLY A 6 -18.57 26.54 7.77
N GLY A 7 -17.60 26.06 8.55
CA GLY A 7 -17.84 25.12 9.65
C GLY A 7 -18.07 23.65 9.26
N ARG A 8 -18.17 23.29 7.98
CA ARG A 8 -18.46 21.91 7.53
C ARG A 8 -17.44 20.85 7.98
N ALA A 9 -16.21 21.23 8.32
CA ALA A 9 -15.18 20.30 8.79
C ALA A 9 -15.16 20.11 10.31
N VAL A 10 -15.83 20.98 11.08
CA VAL A 10 -15.70 21.03 12.55
C VAL A 10 -16.10 19.70 13.22
N HIS A 11 -17.11 19.00 12.69
CA HIS A 11 -17.54 17.70 13.22
C HIS A 11 -16.54 16.55 13.03
N ARG A 12 -15.46 16.74 12.25
CA ARG A 12 -14.38 15.75 12.06
C ARG A 12 -13.22 15.96 13.02
N TYR A 13 -13.19 17.07 13.75
CA TYR A 13 -12.20 17.34 14.77
C TYR A 13 -12.60 16.63 16.06
N VAL A 14 -11.69 15.85 16.63
CA VAL A 14 -11.86 15.12 17.88
C VAL A 14 -10.55 15.22 18.67
N ASP A 15 -10.62 14.99 19.97
CA ASP A 15 -9.42 14.87 20.80
C ASP A 15 -8.62 13.61 20.40
N TRP A 16 -7.32 13.63 20.67
CA TRP A 16 -6.43 12.53 20.27
C TRP A 16 -6.86 11.17 20.86
N SER A 17 -7.39 11.16 22.09
CA SER A 17 -7.89 9.96 22.77
C SER A 17 -9.09 9.32 22.09
N ASP A 18 -9.82 10.07 21.26
CA ASP A 18 -11.05 9.62 20.61
C ASP A 18 -10.79 9.09 19.19
N LEU A 19 -9.53 9.08 18.75
CA LEU A 19 -9.13 8.50 17.47
C LEU A 19 -9.23 6.97 17.52
N ASN A 20 -9.77 6.39 16.45
CA ASN A 20 -9.78 4.94 16.28
C ASN A 20 -8.37 4.42 15.96
N LEU A 21 -7.64 3.97 16.99
CA LEU A 21 -6.29 3.43 16.86
C LEU A 21 -6.25 2.04 16.19
N GLU A 22 -7.39 1.37 16.06
CA GLU A 22 -7.49 0.10 15.35
C GLU A 22 -7.60 0.30 13.83
N TYR A 23 -7.91 1.51 13.37
CA TYR A 23 -8.00 1.80 11.95
C TYR A 23 -6.64 1.61 11.26
N LYS A 24 -6.56 0.66 10.34
CA LYS A 24 -5.34 0.34 9.59
C LYS A 24 -5.53 0.62 8.10
N ILE A 25 -4.56 1.33 7.55
CA ILE A 25 -4.38 1.51 6.11
C ILE A 25 -2.99 1.07 5.71
N VAL A 26 -2.85 0.66 4.46
CA VAL A 26 -1.59 0.15 3.92
C VAL A 26 -1.37 0.65 2.51
N ALA A 27 -0.10 0.81 2.15
CA ALA A 27 0.30 1.29 0.83
C ALA A 27 0.12 0.22 -0.24
N ARG A 28 -0.34 0.61 -1.43
CA ARG A 28 -0.34 -0.24 -2.63
C ARG A 28 0.16 0.53 -3.84
N ILE A 29 1.06 -0.08 -4.60
CA ILE A 29 1.71 0.53 -5.78
C ILE A 29 1.15 -0.09 -7.05
N ASP A 30 0.60 0.75 -7.93
CA ASP A 30 0.16 0.38 -9.28
C ASP A 30 1.39 0.25 -10.19
N GLN A 31 1.69 -0.99 -10.58
CA GLN A 31 2.86 -1.30 -11.42
C GLN A 31 2.69 -0.83 -12.87
N GLN A 32 1.47 -0.60 -13.36
CA GLN A 32 1.23 -0.12 -14.72
C GLN A 32 1.43 1.39 -14.83
N ARG A 33 1.10 2.11 -13.75
CA ARG A 33 1.13 3.58 -13.74
C ARG A 33 2.46 4.14 -13.23
N ARG A 34 3.29 3.33 -12.56
CA ARG A 34 4.57 3.78 -12.02
C ARG A 34 5.52 4.21 -13.12
N ILE A 35 6.20 5.34 -12.89
CA ILE A 35 7.23 5.89 -13.78
C ILE A 35 8.67 5.50 -13.37
N GLN A 36 8.81 4.48 -12.52
CA GLN A 36 10.11 3.94 -12.08
C GLN A 36 11.08 4.95 -11.43
N CYS A 37 10.58 6.04 -10.83
CA CYS A 37 11.42 7.06 -10.18
C CYS A 37 11.96 6.66 -8.79
N ASN A 38 11.52 5.54 -8.24
CA ASN A 38 11.94 4.95 -6.95
C ASN A 38 11.75 5.82 -5.69
N LYS A 39 11.05 6.96 -5.77
CA LYS A 39 10.81 7.83 -4.61
C LYS A 39 10.01 7.17 -3.49
N CYS A 40 9.03 6.34 -3.81
CA CYS A 40 8.28 5.59 -2.81
C CYS A 40 9.20 4.66 -2.01
N TYR A 41 10.11 3.95 -2.68
CA TYR A 41 11.13 3.14 -2.00
C TYR A 41 12.03 4.00 -1.12
N ILE A 42 12.64 5.06 -1.67
CA ILE A 42 13.61 5.90 -0.93
C ILE A 42 12.98 6.51 0.32
N SER A 43 11.75 7.06 0.20
CA SER A 43 11.05 7.62 1.35
C SER A 43 10.70 6.59 2.43
N CYS A 44 10.38 5.36 2.02
CA CYS A 44 10.09 4.30 2.98
C CYS A 44 11.35 3.79 3.67
N GLU A 45 12.43 3.65 2.90
CA GLU A 45 13.72 3.14 3.34
C GLU A 45 14.42 4.12 4.30
N ASP A 46 14.56 5.38 3.88
CA ASP A 46 15.42 6.35 4.58
C ASP A 46 14.68 7.13 5.67
N ALA A 47 13.34 7.20 5.61
CA ALA A 47 12.56 8.12 6.44
C ALA A 47 11.28 7.52 7.05
N ALA A 48 11.03 6.22 6.90
CA ALA A 48 9.88 5.55 7.52
C ALA A 48 10.21 4.13 8.01
N HIS A 49 9.46 3.13 7.54
CA HIS A 49 9.35 1.80 8.14
C HIS A 49 9.88 0.66 7.25
N GLN A 50 10.67 0.95 6.21
CA GLN A 50 11.41 -0.06 5.42
C GLN A 50 10.55 -1.24 4.92
N CYS A 51 9.29 -0.98 4.53
CA CYS A 51 8.33 -2.02 4.15
C CYS A 51 8.13 -2.14 2.63
N ILE A 52 9.07 -1.65 1.82
CA ILE A 52 8.99 -1.73 0.36
C ILE A 52 10.23 -2.43 -0.18
N ASP A 53 10.03 -3.63 -0.73
CA ASP A 53 11.07 -4.42 -1.35
C ASP A 53 11.29 -4.06 -2.82
N ARG A 54 12.54 -4.22 -3.26
CA ARG A 54 12.95 -4.19 -4.67
C ARG A 54 13.07 -5.62 -5.17
N VAL A 55 12.18 -6.00 -6.09
CA VAL A 55 12.15 -7.35 -6.66
C VAL A 55 12.49 -7.26 -8.15
N GLN A 56 13.42 -8.09 -8.58
CA GLN A 56 13.72 -8.26 -10.01
C GLN A 56 12.78 -9.31 -10.59
N THR A 57 12.18 -9.02 -11.74
CA THR A 57 11.30 -9.95 -12.46
C THR A 57 12.11 -10.89 -13.35
N ALA A 58 11.49 -11.95 -13.86
CA ALA A 58 12.12 -12.86 -14.82
C ALA A 58 12.60 -12.14 -16.09
N SER A 59 11.93 -11.04 -16.46
CA SER A 59 12.31 -10.18 -17.59
C SER A 59 13.45 -9.20 -17.26
N GLY A 60 13.95 -9.20 -16.02
CA GLY A 60 15.03 -8.32 -15.56
C GLY A 60 14.57 -6.95 -15.06
N ASN A 61 13.27 -6.65 -15.11
CA ASN A 61 12.69 -5.38 -14.67
C ASN A 61 12.66 -5.27 -13.15
N MET A 62 12.82 -4.05 -12.62
CA MET A 62 12.74 -3.79 -11.18
C MET A 62 11.34 -3.32 -10.77
N MET A 63 10.70 -4.11 -9.92
CA MET A 63 9.41 -3.81 -9.31
C MET A 63 9.54 -3.48 -7.83
N LEU A 64 8.61 -2.66 -7.35
CA LEU A 64 8.51 -2.29 -5.94
C LEU A 64 7.29 -2.96 -5.34
N VAL A 65 7.51 -3.76 -4.30
CA VAL A 65 6.46 -4.53 -3.64
C VAL A 65 6.36 -4.06 -2.20
N VAL A 66 5.16 -3.69 -1.77
CA VAL A 66 4.91 -3.29 -0.38
C VAL A 66 4.63 -4.54 0.44
N ASP A 67 5.27 -4.66 1.59
CA ASP A 67 4.89 -5.55 2.67
C ASP A 67 3.86 -4.84 3.58
N GLU A 68 2.56 -4.96 3.28
CA GLU A 68 1.42 -4.64 4.15
C GLU A 68 1.46 -5.22 5.58
N SER A 69 2.22 -6.29 5.91
CA SER A 69 2.32 -6.71 7.32
C SER A 69 3.19 -5.73 8.12
N GLU A 70 4.26 -5.25 7.51
CA GLU A 70 5.17 -4.26 8.09
C GLU A 70 4.75 -2.79 7.79
N CYS A 71 3.86 -2.58 6.81
CA CYS A 71 3.34 -1.26 6.52
C CYS A 71 2.38 -0.76 7.61
N VAL A 72 2.79 0.30 8.31
CA VAL A 72 1.97 0.95 9.35
C VAL A 72 1.03 2.04 8.83
N GLY A 73 1.02 2.31 7.51
CA GLY A 73 0.13 3.32 6.94
C GLY A 73 0.53 4.77 7.19
N CYS A 74 1.83 5.06 7.39
CA CYS A 74 2.35 6.40 7.71
C CYS A 74 2.10 7.50 6.66
N ASN A 75 1.58 7.17 5.48
CA ASN A 75 1.27 8.10 4.38
C ASN A 75 2.50 8.85 3.77
N LEU A 76 3.73 8.57 4.21
CA LEU A 76 4.91 9.33 3.76
C LEU A 76 5.19 9.15 2.26
N PHE A 77 5.14 7.92 1.75
CA PHE A 77 5.39 7.66 0.33
C PHE A 77 4.37 8.40 -0.57
N PHE A 78 3.12 8.57 -0.11
CA PHE A 78 2.07 9.26 -0.84
C PHE A 78 2.35 10.76 -0.94
N ALA A 79 2.87 11.36 0.12
CA ALA A 79 3.23 12.77 0.14
C ALA A 79 4.37 13.13 -0.85
N VAL A 80 5.27 12.19 -1.15
CA VAL A 80 6.42 12.42 -2.03
C VAL A 80 6.17 12.04 -3.51
N GLN A 81 4.99 11.53 -3.85
CA GLN A 81 4.69 11.13 -5.22
C GLN A 81 4.66 12.36 -6.15
N GLN A 82 5.31 12.22 -7.32
CA GLN A 82 5.33 13.29 -8.33
C GLN A 82 4.07 13.29 -9.22
N ILE A 83 3.36 12.16 -9.27
CA ILE A 83 2.18 11.96 -10.10
C ILE A 83 1.13 11.27 -9.24
N ARG A 84 -0.12 11.73 -9.30
CA ARG A 84 -1.24 11.14 -8.55
C ARG A 84 -1.66 9.79 -9.13
N GLY A 85 -2.13 8.90 -8.27
CA GLY A 85 -2.69 7.61 -8.65
C GLY A 85 -1.65 6.57 -9.10
N ILE A 86 -0.37 6.75 -8.77
CA ILE A 86 0.66 5.69 -8.94
C ILE A 86 0.64 4.73 -7.75
N ALA A 87 0.39 5.24 -6.55
CA ALA A 87 0.20 4.42 -5.37
C ALA A 87 -0.86 5.05 -4.47
N ASP A 88 -1.57 4.21 -3.72
CA ASP A 88 -2.72 4.60 -2.91
C ASP A 88 -2.67 3.95 -1.52
N LEU A 89 -3.45 4.48 -0.60
CA LEU A 89 -3.66 3.92 0.73
C LEU A 89 -5.00 3.20 0.76
N GLN A 90 -4.98 1.92 1.14
CA GLN A 90 -6.18 1.09 1.20
C GLN A 90 -6.48 0.68 2.63
N ASN A 91 -7.76 0.78 3.00
CA ASN A 91 -8.28 0.27 4.26
C ASN A 91 -8.11 -1.25 4.31
N VAL A 92 -7.57 -1.73 5.43
CA VAL A 92 -7.52 -3.15 5.73
C VAL A 92 -8.13 -3.39 7.10
N HIS A 93 -8.80 -4.54 7.24
CA HIS A 93 -9.35 -4.93 8.53
C HIS A 93 -8.21 -5.08 9.55
N PRO A 94 -8.40 -4.76 10.84
CA PRO A 94 -7.34 -4.90 11.85
C PRO A 94 -6.78 -6.33 11.95
N SER A 95 -7.62 -7.34 11.70
CA SER A 95 -7.21 -8.76 11.66
C SER A 95 -6.66 -9.22 10.29
N TYR A 96 -6.60 -8.33 9.30
CA TYR A 96 -6.05 -8.64 7.99
C TYR A 96 -4.56 -8.97 8.14
N ARG A 97 -4.24 -10.25 7.97
CA ARG A 97 -2.89 -10.71 7.70
C ARG A 97 -2.72 -10.75 6.19
N ALA A 98 -1.83 -9.90 5.70
CA ALA A 98 -1.48 -9.93 4.30
C ALA A 98 -0.92 -11.32 3.94
N PRO A 99 -1.19 -11.84 2.74
CA PRO A 99 -0.76 -13.18 2.34
C PRO A 99 0.77 -13.36 2.30
N TYR A 100 1.53 -12.28 2.48
CA TYR A 100 2.98 -12.21 2.47
C TYR A 100 3.59 -11.88 3.83
N ALA A 101 2.84 -12.09 4.93
CA ALA A 101 3.31 -11.90 6.30
C ALA A 101 4.40 -12.91 6.76
N ALA A 102 5.38 -13.16 5.90
CA ALA A 102 6.59 -13.91 6.16
C ALA A 102 7.76 -13.24 5.43
N SER A 103 8.29 -12.14 5.99
CA SER A 103 9.62 -11.65 5.61
C SER A 103 10.63 -12.01 6.71
N PRO A 104 11.66 -12.76 6.33
CA PRO A 104 13.00 -12.20 6.41
C PRO A 104 13.68 -12.36 5.04
N ARG A 105 13.44 -11.38 4.14
CA ARG A 105 14.17 -11.12 2.88
C ARG A 105 14.05 -12.16 1.74
N LEU A 106 12.80 -12.48 1.34
CA LEU A 106 12.30 -13.21 0.12
C LEU A 106 12.37 -14.77 0.17
N PRO A 107 11.49 -15.55 -0.53
CA PRO A 107 10.46 -15.21 -1.54
C PRO A 107 9.06 -15.89 -1.39
N LEU A 108 7.98 -15.23 -1.83
CA LEU A 108 6.81 -15.89 -2.49
C LEU A 108 6.26 -15.07 -3.66
N TRP A 109 7.07 -14.15 -4.21
CA TRP A 109 6.92 -13.81 -5.61
C TRP A 109 7.51 -14.97 -6.41
N PRO A 110 6.80 -15.56 -7.38
CA PRO A 110 7.43 -16.54 -8.25
C PRO A 110 8.41 -15.78 -9.15
N LEU A 111 9.67 -15.70 -8.72
CA LEU A 111 10.79 -15.05 -9.39
C LEU A 111 11.00 -15.53 -10.84
N GLU A 112 10.39 -16.66 -11.19
CA GLU A 112 10.39 -17.28 -12.51
C GLU A 112 9.26 -16.81 -13.43
N LYS A 113 8.33 -15.98 -12.95
CA LYS A 113 7.12 -15.60 -13.70
C LYS A 113 7.32 -14.33 -14.50
N SER A 114 6.69 -14.29 -15.68
CA SER A 114 6.73 -13.11 -16.55
C SER A 114 6.07 -11.90 -15.88
N ASP A 115 6.39 -10.69 -16.33
CA ASP A 115 5.82 -9.43 -15.82
C ASP A 115 4.27 -9.42 -15.83
N ASP A 116 3.64 -10.14 -16.77
CA ASP A 116 2.19 -10.30 -16.82
C ASP A 116 1.64 -11.30 -15.80
N GLU A 117 2.32 -12.43 -15.58
CA GLU A 117 1.89 -13.42 -14.58
C GLU A 117 2.03 -12.88 -13.15
N ALA A 118 3.13 -12.18 -12.91
CA ALA A 118 3.42 -11.29 -11.81
C ALA A 118 2.27 -10.31 -11.49
N ARG A 119 1.88 -9.53 -12.50
CA ARG A 119 0.78 -8.57 -12.42
C ARG A 119 -0.54 -9.25 -12.07
N LEU A 120 -0.87 -10.34 -12.75
CA LEU A 120 -2.08 -11.13 -12.50
C LEU A 120 -2.10 -11.78 -11.11
N TRP A 121 -0.93 -12.10 -10.54
CA TRP A 121 -0.83 -12.59 -9.17
C TRP A 121 -1.17 -11.49 -8.17
N CYS A 122 -0.63 -10.28 -8.33
CA CYS A 122 -1.04 -9.11 -7.52
C CYS A 122 -2.55 -8.90 -7.62
N GLU A 123 -3.11 -8.86 -8.84
CA GLU A 123 -4.55 -8.71 -9.06
C GLU A 123 -5.41 -9.83 -8.43
N ARG A 124 -4.89 -11.06 -8.35
CA ARG A 124 -5.60 -12.18 -7.72
C ARG A 124 -5.45 -12.20 -6.19
N ALA A 125 -4.30 -11.81 -5.65
CA ALA A 125 -4.12 -11.57 -4.22
C ALA A 125 -5.04 -10.44 -3.72
N LEU A 126 -5.24 -9.41 -4.55
CA LEU A 126 -6.19 -8.32 -4.33
C LEU A 126 -7.67 -8.79 -4.28
N ARG A 127 -8.04 -9.86 -5.01
CA ARG A 127 -9.42 -10.37 -5.05
C ARG A 127 -9.74 -11.44 -3.99
N ARG A 128 -8.74 -12.16 -3.47
CA ARG A 128 -8.94 -13.24 -2.48
C ARG A 128 -9.07 -12.77 -1.02
N SER A 129 -8.73 -11.52 -0.73
CA SER A 129 -8.84 -10.94 0.62
C SER A 129 -10.24 -10.39 0.97
N TRP A 130 -11.19 -10.43 0.04
CA TRP A 130 -12.56 -9.92 0.22
C TRP A 130 -13.65 -11.00 -0.01
N ALA A 131 -13.26 -12.25 -0.26
CA ALA A 131 -14.19 -13.38 -0.33
C ALA A 131 -14.26 -14.05 1.06
N LEU A 132 -14.96 -13.42 2.00
CA LEU A 132 -15.53 -14.16 3.13
C LEU A 132 -16.53 -15.17 2.55
N PRO A 133 -16.45 -16.48 2.83
CA PRO A 133 -17.62 -17.32 2.77
C PRO A 133 -18.60 -16.75 3.80
N LEU A 134 -19.75 -16.23 3.35
CA LEU A 134 -20.90 -16.04 4.22
C LEU A 134 -21.36 -17.43 4.68
N LEU A 135 -20.87 -17.86 5.84
CA LEU A 135 -21.44 -18.93 6.66
C LEU A 135 -21.60 -18.39 8.07
#